data_AF-A0A2V5M6C4-F1
#
_entry.id   AF-A0A2V5M6C4-F1
#
_cell.length_a   1.000
_cell.length_b   1.000
_cell.length_c   1.000
_cell.angle_alpha   90.00
_cell.angle_beta   90.00
_cell.angle_gamma   90.00
#
_symmetry.space_group_name_H-M   'P 1'
#
loop_
_entity.id
_entity.type
_entity.pdbx_description
1 polymer ?
#
loop_
_entity_poly.entity_id
_entity_poly.type
_entity_poly.pdbx_seq_one_letter_code
_entity_poly.pdbx_strand_id
1 'polypeptide(L)'
;PKEVTWQAGVDALCFGGTKNGLAGGELVIFFNKELSVEFDYRVKQAGHLASKMRFLAAPWIALLENNVWLKNARHGNDAAVKLASALSGAEIVFPVESNTVFLRLDPLVADKLHECDWDFYKFIEPDIYRLMCAWSATDEQIAALVSDFKDARSCATGAR
;
A
#
# COMPACT_ATOMS: atom_id res chain seq x y z
N PRO A 1 3.88 10.73 -15.91
CA PRO A 1 4.15 9.28 -16.05
C PRO A 1 5.40 8.94 -16.88
N LYS A 2 5.54 9.48 -18.10
CA LYS A 2 6.70 9.20 -18.98
C LYS A 2 8.07 9.50 -18.36
N GLU A 3 8.19 10.63 -17.65
CA GLU A 3 9.43 11.11 -17.00
C GLU A 3 9.98 10.16 -15.95
N VAL A 4 9.09 9.46 -15.23
CA VAL A 4 9.45 8.49 -14.18
C VAL A 4 9.44 7.04 -14.67
N THR A 5 9.32 6.82 -16.00
CA THR A 5 9.30 5.48 -16.62
C THR A 5 10.29 5.43 -17.78
N TRP A 6 9.82 5.34 -19.03
CA TRP A 6 10.70 5.09 -20.18
C TRP A 6 11.65 6.26 -20.48
N GLN A 7 11.31 7.50 -20.13
CA GLN A 7 12.26 8.62 -20.26
C GLN A 7 13.39 8.56 -19.21
N ALA A 8 13.18 7.84 -18.11
CA ALA A 8 14.21 7.54 -17.12
C ALA A 8 15.00 6.25 -17.45
N GLY A 9 14.78 5.65 -18.63
CA GLY A 9 15.47 4.43 -19.05
C GLY A 9 14.83 3.13 -18.56
N VAL A 10 13.59 3.15 -18.08
CA VAL A 10 12.87 1.91 -17.71
C VAL A 10 12.46 1.15 -18.98
N ASP A 11 12.92 -0.10 -19.13
CA ASP A 11 12.59 -0.96 -20.27
C ASP A 11 11.23 -1.64 -20.16
N ALA A 12 10.83 -2.05 -18.95
CA ALA A 12 9.56 -2.71 -18.66
C ALA A 12 9.05 -2.36 -17.26
N LEU A 13 7.73 -2.33 -17.09
CA LEU A 13 7.06 -1.99 -15.83
C LEU A 13 5.96 -3.02 -15.52
N CYS A 14 5.99 -3.58 -14.32
CA CYS A 14 4.82 -4.23 -13.72
C CYS A 14 3.99 -3.18 -13.00
N PHE A 15 2.89 -2.76 -13.60
CA PHE A 15 2.01 -1.73 -13.06
C PHE A 15 0.84 -2.39 -12.32
N GLY A 16 0.83 -2.24 -11.00
CA GLY A 16 -0.10 -2.94 -10.14
C GLY A 16 -1.44 -2.28 -9.94
N GLY A 17 -2.51 -3.04 -10.19
CA GLY A 17 -3.89 -2.58 -10.04
C GLY A 17 -4.55 -3.12 -8.77
N THR A 18 -4.17 -4.33 -8.34
CA THR A 18 -4.80 -5.02 -7.21
C THR A 18 -4.77 -4.17 -5.93
N LYS A 19 -3.61 -3.63 -5.57
CA LYS A 19 -3.46 -2.79 -4.37
C LYS A 19 -4.05 -1.38 -4.50
N ASN A 20 -4.53 -1.01 -5.69
CA ASN A 20 -5.04 0.32 -5.98
C ASN A 20 -6.50 0.33 -6.43
N GLY A 21 -7.27 -0.71 -6.07
CA GLY A 21 -8.73 -0.74 -6.26
C GLY A 21 -9.27 -1.81 -7.19
N LEU A 22 -8.42 -2.68 -7.77
CA LEU A 22 -8.89 -3.81 -8.56
C LEU A 22 -9.07 -5.07 -7.68
N ALA A 23 -10.05 -5.90 -8.04
CA ALA A 23 -10.21 -7.22 -7.42
C ALA A 23 -9.00 -8.14 -7.69
N GLY A 24 -8.34 -7.96 -8.83
CA GLY A 24 -7.11 -8.64 -9.19
C GLY A 24 -6.69 -8.31 -10.61
N GLY A 25 -5.38 -8.14 -10.83
CA GLY A 25 -4.83 -7.90 -12.15
C GLY A 25 -3.69 -6.90 -12.13
N GLU A 26 -2.64 -7.22 -12.89
CA GLU A 26 -1.42 -6.42 -13.02
C GLU A 26 -1.16 -6.23 -14.52
N LEU A 27 -0.67 -5.05 -14.92
CA LEU A 27 -0.25 -4.81 -16.30
C LEU A 27 1.27 -5.00 -16.41
N VAL A 28 1.71 -5.79 -17.39
CA VAL A 28 3.12 -5.83 -17.79
C VAL A 28 3.27 -4.95 -19.03
N ILE A 29 3.98 -3.83 -18.87
CA ILE A 29 4.16 -2.81 -19.92
C ILE A 29 5.60 -2.85 -20.38
N PHE A 30 5.83 -3.25 -21.64
CA PHE A 30 7.14 -3.16 -22.28
C PHE A 30 7.27 -1.83 -23.03
N PHE A 31 8.24 -1.01 -22.62
CA PHE A 31 8.64 0.21 -23.33
C PHE A 31 9.69 -0.13 -24.40
N ASN A 32 10.66 -0.98 -24.05
CA ASN A 32 11.51 -1.65 -25.02
C ASN A 32 10.77 -2.87 -25.60
N LYS A 33 10.34 -2.78 -26.86
CA LYS A 33 9.52 -3.82 -27.50
C LYS A 33 10.29 -5.09 -27.84
N GLU A 34 11.61 -5.03 -27.98
CA GLU A 34 12.43 -6.22 -28.24
C GLU A 34 12.35 -7.23 -27.08
N LEU A 35 12.19 -6.73 -25.84
CA LEU A 35 12.02 -7.58 -24.66
C LEU A 35 10.64 -8.26 -24.58
N SER A 36 9.66 -7.82 -25.39
CA SER A 36 8.31 -8.40 -25.40
C SER A 36 8.16 -9.60 -26.34
N VAL A 37 9.20 -9.93 -27.10
CA VAL A 37 9.21 -11.06 -28.02
C VAL A 37 8.89 -12.35 -27.26
N GLU A 38 7.86 -13.07 -27.73
CA GLU A 38 7.32 -14.31 -27.14
C GLU A 38 6.81 -14.18 -25.69
N PHE A 39 6.56 -12.97 -25.19
CA PHE A 39 6.07 -12.79 -23.83
C PHE A 39 4.69 -13.43 -23.61
N ASP A 40 3.82 -13.40 -24.62
CA ASP A 40 2.53 -14.10 -24.61
C ASP A 40 2.67 -15.63 -24.51
N TYR A 41 3.65 -16.22 -25.19
CA TYR A 41 3.99 -17.64 -25.04
C TYR A 41 4.49 -17.95 -23.62
N ARG A 42 5.33 -17.10 -23.04
CA ARG A 42 5.80 -17.25 -21.64
C ARG A 42 4.62 -17.15 -20.66
N VAL A 43 3.74 -16.18 -20.83
CA VAL A 43 2.51 -16.02 -20.03
C VAL A 43 1.62 -17.25 -20.15
N LYS A 44 1.46 -17.79 -21.37
CA LYS A 44 0.70 -19.02 -21.60
C LYS A 44 1.33 -20.23 -20.90
N GLN A 45 2.62 -20.45 -21.09
CA GLN A 45 3.35 -21.58 -20.53
C GLN A 45 3.37 -21.53 -18.98
N ALA A 46 3.50 -20.33 -18.41
CA ALA A 46 3.46 -20.12 -16.97
C ALA A 46 2.05 -20.19 -16.36
N GLY A 47 1.01 -20.45 -17.15
CA GLY A 47 -0.37 -20.57 -16.66
C GLY A 47 -1.03 -19.22 -16.31
N HIS A 48 -0.44 -18.10 -16.71
CA HIS A 48 -0.97 -16.76 -16.43
C HIS A 48 -1.87 -16.22 -17.55
N LEU A 49 -2.09 -16.97 -18.64
CA LEU A 49 -3.02 -16.56 -19.69
C LEU A 49 -4.48 -16.85 -19.29
N ALA A 50 -5.17 -15.82 -18.81
CA ALA A 50 -6.56 -15.92 -18.41
C ALA A 50 -7.49 -16.19 -19.61
N SER A 51 -8.22 -17.31 -19.57
CA SER A 51 -9.22 -17.65 -20.60
C SER A 51 -10.30 -16.58 -20.74
N LYS A 52 -10.69 -15.94 -19.63
CA LYS A 52 -11.67 -14.84 -19.59
C LYS A 52 -11.03 -13.48 -19.32
N MET A 53 -9.92 -13.19 -20.02
CA MET A 53 -9.57 -11.87 -20.60
C MET A 53 -10.14 -10.63 -19.87
N ARG A 54 -11.37 -10.33 -20.28
CA ARG A 54 -12.20 -9.20 -19.88
C ARG A 54 -12.35 -8.98 -18.38
N PHE A 55 -12.28 -10.02 -17.54
CA PHE A 55 -12.39 -9.83 -16.09
C PHE A 55 -11.13 -9.24 -15.47
N LEU A 56 -9.97 -9.42 -16.10
CA LEU A 56 -8.74 -8.73 -15.71
C LEU A 56 -8.63 -7.39 -16.42
N ALA A 57 -8.99 -7.31 -17.70
CA ALA A 57 -8.80 -6.10 -18.52
C ALA A 57 -9.84 -4.99 -18.29
N ALA A 58 -11.14 -5.31 -18.17
CA ALA A 58 -12.19 -4.29 -18.08
C ALA A 58 -12.07 -3.37 -16.85
N PRO A 59 -11.71 -3.86 -15.64
CA PRO A 59 -11.52 -2.98 -14.49
C PRO A 59 -10.42 -1.91 -14.67
N TRP A 60 -9.42 -2.18 -15.51
CA TRP A 60 -8.39 -1.17 -15.83
C TRP A 60 -8.96 0.03 -16.59
N ILE A 61 -10.00 -0.15 -17.39
CA ILE A 61 -10.67 0.98 -18.07
C ILE A 61 -11.18 1.96 -17.01
N ALA A 62 -11.94 1.46 -16.02
CA ALA A 62 -12.44 2.29 -14.94
C ALA A 62 -11.33 2.94 -14.09
N LEU A 63 -10.22 2.22 -13.88
CA LEU A 63 -9.11 2.72 -13.07
C LEU A 63 -8.31 3.81 -13.82
N LEU A 64 -8.12 3.69 -15.13
CA LEU A 64 -7.32 4.60 -15.94
C LEU A 64 -8.14 5.80 -16.45
N GLU A 65 -9.42 5.62 -16.73
CA GLU A 65 -10.32 6.72 -17.05
C GLU A 65 -10.51 7.66 -15.85
N ASN A 66 -10.65 8.96 -16.13
CA ASN A 66 -10.91 9.99 -15.11
C ASN A 66 -9.91 10.05 -13.94
N ASN A 67 -8.69 9.52 -14.14
CA ASN A 67 -7.60 9.48 -13.18
C ASN A 67 -7.96 8.78 -11.84
N VAL A 68 -8.86 7.78 -11.85
CA VAL A 68 -9.25 7.06 -10.63
C VAL A 68 -8.03 6.44 -9.93
N TRP A 69 -7.11 5.84 -10.68
CA TRP A 69 -5.86 5.28 -10.13
C TRP A 69 -5.03 6.32 -9.34
N LEU A 70 -4.94 7.57 -9.81
CA LEU A 70 -4.24 8.64 -9.12
C LEU A 70 -5.02 9.14 -7.90
N LYS A 71 -6.35 9.20 -8.00
CA LYS A 71 -7.20 9.58 -6.86
C LYS A 71 -7.06 8.57 -5.72
N ASN A 72 -7.11 7.27 -6.03
CA ASN A 72 -6.91 6.18 -5.07
C ASN A 72 -5.52 6.23 -4.42
N ALA A 73 -4.47 6.42 -5.23
CA ALA A 73 -3.10 6.51 -4.72
C ALA A 73 -2.90 7.74 -3.83
N ARG A 74 -3.40 8.91 -4.23
CA ARG A 74 -3.35 10.14 -3.41
C ARG A 74 -4.09 9.94 -2.10
N HIS A 75 -5.29 9.37 -2.15
CA HIS A 75 -6.07 9.10 -0.94
C HIS A 75 -5.31 8.22 0.06
N GLY A 76 -4.71 7.11 -0.40
CA GLY A 76 -3.88 6.26 0.45
C GLY A 76 -2.66 6.96 1.02
N ASN A 77 -1.98 7.80 0.23
CA ASN A 77 -0.83 8.58 0.68
C ASN A 77 -1.23 9.65 1.70
N ASP A 78 -2.30 10.41 1.43
CA ASP A 78 -2.82 11.45 2.31
C ASP A 78 -3.29 10.86 3.65
N ALA A 79 -3.92 9.68 3.62
CA ALA A 79 -4.29 8.92 4.80
C ALA A 79 -3.07 8.51 5.65
N ALA A 80 -1.97 8.07 5.02
CA ALA A 80 -0.75 7.72 5.74
C ALA A 80 -0.09 8.94 6.39
N VAL A 81 -0.04 10.08 5.68
CA VAL A 81 0.46 11.35 6.23
C VAL A 81 -0.39 11.80 7.42
N LYS A 82 -1.72 11.71 7.29
CA LYS A 82 -2.67 12.05 8.35
C LYS A 82 -2.49 11.14 9.58
N LEU A 83 -2.37 9.82 9.36
CA LEU A 83 -2.14 8.85 10.42
C LEU A 83 -0.82 9.15 11.16
N ALA A 84 0.28 9.32 10.44
CA ALA A 84 1.58 9.62 11.03
C ALA A 84 1.56 10.92 11.85
N SER A 85 0.87 11.95 11.36
CA SER A 85 0.71 13.22 12.08
C SER A 85 -0.15 13.10 13.35
N ALA A 86 -1.14 12.21 13.33
CA ALA A 86 -2.08 12.03 14.45
C ALA A 86 -1.54 11.13 15.57
N LEU A 87 -0.56 10.27 15.27
CA LEU A 87 0.15 9.41 16.24
C LEU A 87 1.21 10.19 17.03
N SER A 88 0.78 11.27 17.70
CA SER A 88 1.67 12.16 18.44
C SER A 88 2.49 11.42 19.50
N GLY A 89 3.81 11.65 19.48
CA GLY A 89 4.77 11.02 20.39
C GLY A 89 5.12 9.57 20.05
N ALA A 90 4.65 9.01 18.92
CA ALA A 90 5.32 7.90 18.27
C ALA A 90 6.54 8.44 17.49
N GLU A 91 7.60 7.64 17.39
CA GLU A 91 8.72 7.96 16.52
C GLU A 91 8.48 7.37 15.13
N ILE A 92 8.30 8.24 14.14
CA ILE A 92 8.22 7.83 12.73
C ILE A 92 9.64 7.61 12.20
N VAL A 93 9.93 6.40 11.73
CA VAL A 93 11.31 5.97 11.43
C VAL A 93 11.75 6.37 10.03
N PHE A 94 10.84 6.36 9.06
CA PHE A 94 11.11 6.72 7.67
C PHE A 94 10.19 7.85 7.19
N PRO A 95 10.63 8.68 6.24
CA PRO A 95 9.75 9.65 5.59
C PRO A 95 8.50 8.99 5.02
N VAL A 96 7.33 9.61 5.25
CA VAL A 96 6.04 9.13 4.75
C VAL A 96 5.85 9.65 3.31
N GLU A 97 6.45 8.94 2.36
CA GLU A 97 6.45 9.31 0.93
C GLU A 97 5.44 8.48 0.09
N SER A 98 4.79 7.51 0.74
CA SER A 98 3.77 6.64 0.15
C SER A 98 2.64 6.40 1.14
N ASN A 99 1.83 5.38 0.89
CA ASN A 99 0.72 4.97 1.74
C ASN A 99 1.14 4.11 2.94
N THR A 100 2.37 4.30 3.45
CA THR A 100 2.96 3.45 4.49
C THR A 100 3.54 4.30 5.61
N VAL A 101 3.27 3.90 6.85
CA VAL A 101 3.84 4.49 8.06
C VAL A 101 4.68 3.45 8.77
N PHE A 102 5.96 3.74 8.96
CA PHE A 102 6.86 2.96 9.79
C PHE A 102 7.12 3.71 11.07
N LEU A 103 6.80 3.10 12.21
CA LEU A 103 6.95 3.73 13.51
C LEU A 103 7.52 2.76 14.54
N ARG A 104 8.24 3.31 15.51
CA ARG A 104 8.72 2.56 16.67
C ARG A 104 7.61 2.44 17.70
N LEU A 105 7.32 1.22 18.14
CA LEU A 105 6.34 0.94 19.19
C LEU A 105 6.99 0.12 20.31
N ASP A 106 6.60 0.43 21.54
CA ASP A 106 6.80 -0.50 22.66
C ASP A 106 5.98 -1.79 22.39
N PRO A 107 6.56 -2.98 22.55
CA PRO A 107 5.84 -4.24 22.32
C PRO A 107 4.51 -4.33 23.09
N LEU A 108 4.44 -3.80 24.31
CA LEU A 108 3.21 -3.79 25.10
C LEU A 108 2.11 -2.92 24.50
N VAL A 109 2.49 -1.85 23.78
CA VAL A 109 1.54 -0.99 23.06
C VAL A 109 1.06 -1.71 21.80
N ALA A 110 1.97 -2.38 21.09
CA ALA A 110 1.61 -3.16 19.91
C ALA A 110 0.65 -4.31 20.25
N ASP A 111 0.93 -5.06 21.32
CA ASP A 111 0.09 -6.17 21.77
C ASP A 111 -1.33 -5.69 22.11
N LYS A 112 -1.45 -4.55 22.81
CA LYS A 112 -2.77 -3.95 23.11
C LYS A 112 -3.53 -3.50 21.86
N LEU A 113 -2.83 -2.97 20.86
CA LEU A 113 -3.48 -2.61 19.60
C LEU A 113 -3.97 -3.87 18.86
N HIS A 114 -3.22 -4.97 18.91
CA HIS A 114 -3.67 -6.25 18.39
C HIS A 114 -4.88 -6.81 19.17
N GLU A 115 -4.94 -6.61 20.49
CA GLU A 115 -6.13 -6.94 21.31
C GLU A 115 -7.37 -6.11 20.94
N CYS A 116 -7.17 -4.92 20.36
CA CYS A 116 -8.22 -4.07 19.78
C CYS A 116 -8.54 -4.42 18.32
N ASP A 117 -8.15 -5.61 17.84
CA ASP A 117 -8.35 -6.09 16.46
C ASP A 117 -7.64 -5.24 15.37
N TRP A 118 -6.59 -4.50 15.72
CA TRP A 118 -5.76 -3.82 14.72
C TRP A 118 -4.71 -4.76 14.13
N ASP A 119 -4.81 -5.00 12.83
CA ASP A 119 -3.81 -5.76 12.07
C ASP A 119 -2.73 -4.86 11.49
N PHE A 120 -1.50 -5.11 11.91
CA PHE A 120 -0.29 -4.49 11.35
C PHE A 120 0.89 -5.43 11.56
N TYR A 121 2.01 -5.15 10.88
CA TYR A 121 3.11 -6.10 10.82
C TYR A 121 4.36 -5.52 11.45
N LYS A 122 5.11 -6.38 12.13
CA LYS A 122 6.46 -6.08 12.56
C LYS A 122 7.38 -5.97 11.34
N PHE A 123 8.24 -4.96 11.32
CA PHE A 123 9.28 -4.82 10.32
C PHE A 123 10.49 -5.69 10.67
N ILE A 124 11.56 -5.64 9.88
CA ILE A 124 12.72 -6.51 10.10
C ILE A 124 13.44 -6.19 11.44
N GLU A 125 13.42 -4.94 11.86
CA GLU A 125 13.88 -4.49 13.17
C GLU A 125 12.87 -4.81 14.29
N PRO A 126 13.35 -5.13 15.50
CA PRO A 126 12.54 -5.71 16.57
C PRO A 126 11.51 -4.77 17.22
N ASP A 127 11.55 -3.48 16.95
CA ASP A 127 10.68 -2.47 17.57
C ASP A 127 9.99 -1.56 16.53
N ILE A 128 10.18 -1.85 15.24
CA ILE A 128 9.57 -1.10 14.14
C ILE A 128 8.35 -1.87 13.65
N TYR A 129 7.24 -1.16 13.47
CA TYR A 129 6.00 -1.69 12.94
C TYR A 129 5.59 -0.93 11.68
N ARG A 130 4.89 -1.62 10.79
CA ARG A 130 4.45 -1.11 9.49
C ARG A 130 2.93 -1.09 9.42
N LEU A 131 2.39 0.13 9.29
CA LEU A 131 0.98 0.37 9.02
C LEU A 131 0.81 0.80 7.55
N MET A 132 -0.26 0.33 6.93
CA MET A 132 -0.57 0.56 5.52
C MET A 132 -1.93 1.22 5.39
N CYS A 133 -2.03 2.30 4.62
CA CYS A 133 -3.30 2.94 4.29
C CYS A 133 -3.70 2.56 2.86
N ALA A 134 -4.79 1.81 2.70
CA ALA A 134 -5.30 1.48 1.37
C ALA A 134 -6.02 2.68 0.72
N TRP A 135 -6.35 2.56 -0.57
CA TRP A 135 -7.21 3.52 -1.28
C TRP A 135 -8.59 3.73 -0.63
N SER A 136 -9.01 2.80 0.23
CA SER A 136 -10.28 2.80 0.94
C SER A 136 -10.17 3.15 2.43
N ALA A 137 -8.99 3.58 2.90
CA ALA A 137 -8.80 3.97 4.30
C ALA A 137 -9.73 5.13 4.66
N THR A 138 -10.43 5.07 5.79
CA THR A 138 -11.36 6.15 6.19
C THR A 138 -10.82 6.98 7.34
N ASP A 139 -11.33 8.20 7.46
CA ASP A 139 -10.97 9.11 8.55
C ASP A 139 -11.40 8.56 9.92
N GLU A 140 -12.51 7.83 9.96
CA GLU A 140 -13.03 7.17 11.15
C GLU A 140 -12.09 6.05 11.60
N GLN A 141 -11.58 5.23 10.67
CA GLN A 141 -10.60 4.18 10.99
C GLN A 141 -9.31 4.78 11.54
N ILE A 142 -8.81 5.87 10.94
CA ILE A 142 -7.63 6.58 11.43
C ILE A 142 -7.88 7.14 12.84
N ALA A 143 -9.04 7.77 13.06
CA ALA A 143 -9.39 8.34 14.36
C ALA A 143 -9.53 7.26 15.45
N ALA A 144 -10.14 6.12 15.13
CA ALA A 144 -10.27 4.98 16.04
C ALA A 144 -8.90 4.43 16.44
N LEU A 145 -8.04 4.13 15.47
CA LEU A 145 -6.67 3.65 15.73
C LEU A 145 -5.87 4.64 16.59
N VAL A 146 -5.97 5.94 16.30
CA VAL A 146 -5.27 6.99 17.08
C VAL A 146 -5.80 7.08 18.51
N SER A 147 -7.09 6.83 18.72
CA SER A 147 -7.69 6.76 20.06
C SER A 147 -7.12 5.56 20.83
N ASP A 148 -7.21 4.37 20.26
CA ASP A 148 -6.73 3.13 20.90
C ASP A 148 -5.22 3.18 21.17
N PHE A 149 -4.45 3.80 20.27
CA PHE A 149 -3.02 4.03 20.46
C PHE A 149 -2.72 4.87 21.71
N LYS A 150 -3.49 5.94 21.93
CA LYS A 150 -3.32 6.80 23.12
C LYS A 150 -3.65 6.04 24.39
N ASP A 151 -4.74 5.27 24.38
CA ASP A 151 -5.17 4.46 25.52
C ASP A 151 -4.14 3.36 25.83
N ALA A 152 -3.69 2.63 24.81
CA ALA A 152 -2.66 1.60 24.93
C ALA A 152 -1.35 2.14 25.54
N ARG A 153 -0.92 3.34 25.10
CA ARG A 153 0.27 4.01 25.66
C ARG A 153 0.10 4.40 27.11
N SER A 154 -1.03 5.01 27.47
CA SER A 154 -1.30 5.43 28.86
C SER A 154 -1.22 4.25 29.83
N CYS A 155 -1.82 3.12 29.44
CA CYS A 155 -1.81 1.90 30.23
C CYS A 155 -0.44 1.21 30.26
N ALA A 156 0.42 1.41 29.26
CA ALA A 156 1.80 0.88 29.27
C ALA A 156 2.73 1.72 30.17
N THR A 157 2.54 3.05 30.20
CA THR A 157 3.32 3.95 31.05
C THR A 157 2.97 3.84 32.53
N GLY A 158 1.72 3.51 32.88
CA GLY A 158 1.31 3.31 34.28
C GLY A 158 1.65 1.93 34.87
N ALA A 159 2.11 0.99 34.05
CA ALA A 159 2.53 -0.35 34.46
C ALA A 159 4.05 -0.46 34.73
N ARG A 160 4.80 0.63 34.54
CA ARG A 160 6.22 0.77 34.90
C ARG A 160 6.36 1.59 36.17
#